data_AF-A0A918FH59-F1
#
_entry.id   AF-A0A918FH59-F1
#
_cell.length_a   1.000
_cell.length_b   1.000
_cell.length_c   1.000
_cell.angle_alpha   90.00
_cell.angle_beta   90.00
_cell.angle_gamma   90.00
#
_symmetry.space_group_name_H-M   'P 1'
#
loop_
_entity.id
_entity.type
_entity.pdbx_description
1 polymer ?
#
loop_
_entity_poly.entity_id
_entity_poly.type
_entity_poly.pdbx_seq_one_letter_code
_entity_poly.pdbx_strand_id
1 'polypeptide(L)' 'MSDASNSEPRDLSEATRAALDELESAPLSERAAGYRQLADALRSELEQSDPSRSAG' A
#
# COMPACT_ATOMS: atom_id res chain seq x y z
N MET A 1 -8.80 -11.79 27.92
CA MET A 1 -7.66 -11.58 27.00
C MET A 1 -8.26 -11.31 25.64
N SER A 2 -8.14 -10.06 25.19
CA SER A 2 -8.84 -9.53 24.03
C SER A 2 -8.32 -10.14 22.74
N ASP A 3 -9.26 -10.50 21.88
CA ASP A 3 -9.05 -10.96 20.52
C ASP A 3 -8.44 -9.80 19.71
N ALA A 4 -7.13 -9.89 19.43
CA ALA A 4 -6.36 -8.91 18.67
C ALA A 4 -6.49 -9.14 17.16
N SER A 5 -7.62 -9.67 16.71
CA SER A 5 -7.91 -9.88 15.31
C SER A 5 -8.52 -8.60 14.75
N ASN A 6 -7.88 -8.02 13.72
CA ASN A 6 -8.42 -6.98 12.81
C ASN A 6 -7.93 -5.51 12.93
N SER A 7 -6.69 -5.24 13.38
CA SER A 7 -6.11 -3.88 13.32
C SER A 7 -5.45 -3.51 11.97
N GLU A 8 -5.17 -4.47 11.09
CA GLU A 8 -4.34 -4.27 9.90
C GLU A 8 -4.92 -3.40 8.75
N PRO A 9 -6.23 -3.39 8.44
CA PRO A 9 -6.71 -2.64 7.28
C PRO A 9 -6.70 -1.10 7.48
N ARG A 10 -6.74 -0.63 8.74
CA ARG A 10 -6.64 0.81 9.03
C ARG A 10 -5.22 1.34 8.87
N ASP A 11 -4.24 0.54 9.27
CA ASP A 11 -2.82 0.93 9.24
C ASP A 11 -2.32 1.08 7.79
N LEU A 12 -2.67 0.12 6.91
CA LEU A 12 -2.33 0.20 5.49
C LEU A 12 -2.97 1.40 4.77
N SER A 13 -4.20 1.75 5.14
CA SER A 13 -4.89 2.91 4.55
C SER A 13 -4.24 4.25 4.96
N GLU A 14 -3.78 4.35 6.20
CA GLU A 14 -3.08 5.53 6.71
C GLU A 14 -1.67 5.64 6.15
N ALA A 15 -0.93 4.53 6.09
CA ALA A 15 0.39 4.45 5.46
C ALA A 15 0.34 4.81 3.96
N THR A 16 -0.67 4.33 3.24
CA THR A 16 -0.87 4.68 1.82
C THR A 16 -1.13 6.17 1.65
N ARG A 17 -1.95 6.77 2.52
CA ARG A 17 -2.23 8.21 2.47
C ARG A 17 -0.96 9.04 2.71
N ALA A 18 -0.17 8.68 3.71
CA ALA A 18 1.10 9.35 3.99
C ALA A 18 2.08 9.25 2.80
N ALA A 19 2.18 8.08 2.16
CA ALA A 19 3.02 7.89 0.98
C ALA A 19 2.56 8.72 -0.24
N LEU A 20 1.23 8.86 -0.42
CA LEU A 20 0.68 9.74 -1.45
C LEU A 20 1.00 11.21 -1.16
N ASP A 21 0.83 11.66 0.08
CA ASP A 21 1.16 13.04 0.49
C ASP A 21 2.65 13.36 0.24
N GLU A 22 3.55 12.43 0.55
CA GLU A 22 4.98 12.55 0.28
C GLU A 22 5.26 12.66 -1.24
N LEU A 23 4.67 11.77 -2.04
CA LEU A 23 4.80 11.79 -3.50
C LEU A 23 4.26 13.08 -4.13
N GLU A 24 3.14 13.58 -3.63
CA GLU A 24 2.53 14.82 -4.10
C GLU A 24 3.28 16.08 -3.68
N SER A 25 4.17 15.98 -2.69
CA SER A 25 5.10 17.05 -2.32
C SER A 25 6.36 17.09 -3.21
N ALA A 26 6.71 15.97 -3.86
CA ALA A 26 7.89 15.86 -4.70
C ALA A 26 7.77 16.58 -6.07
N PRO A 27 8.88 16.86 -6.76
CA PRO A 27 8.88 17.39 -8.13
C PRO A 27 8.11 16.50 -9.11
N LEU A 28 7.42 17.11 -10.08
CA LEU A 28 6.58 16.39 -11.06
C LEU A 28 7.35 15.28 -11.82
N SER A 29 8.64 15.50 -12.09
CA SER A 29 9.51 14.51 -12.75
C SER A 29 9.68 13.22 -11.95
N GLU A 30 9.53 13.28 -10.64
CA GLU A 30 9.76 12.15 -9.72
C GLU A 30 8.47 11.38 -9.41
N ARG A 31 7.32 12.06 -9.44
CA ARG A 31 6.01 11.48 -9.07
C ARG A 31 5.64 10.25 -9.88
N ALA A 32 5.87 10.27 -11.20
CA ALA A 32 5.49 9.17 -12.07
C ALA A 32 6.21 7.85 -11.72
N ALA A 33 7.49 7.92 -11.34
CA ALA A 33 8.24 6.75 -10.89
C ALA A 33 7.75 6.29 -9.51
N GLY A 34 7.52 7.23 -8.61
CA GLY A 34 7.09 6.92 -7.25
C GLY A 34 5.66 6.35 -7.16
N TYR A 35 4.71 6.83 -7.96
CA TYR A 35 3.38 6.23 -8.05
C TYR A 35 3.42 4.78 -8.56
N ARG A 36 4.32 4.49 -9.51
CA ARG A 36 4.49 3.11 -10.00
C ARG A 36 5.01 2.20 -8.89
N GLN A 37 6.02 2.65 -8.13
CA GLN A 37 6.54 1.90 -6.99
C GLN A 37 5.47 1.66 -5.92
N LEU A 38 4.68 2.67 -5.57
CA LEU A 38 3.58 2.52 -4.60
C LEU A 38 2.52 1.53 -5.09
N ALA A 39 2.15 1.59 -6.37
CA ALA A 39 1.20 0.66 -6.97
C ALA A 39 1.71 -0.80 -6.96
N ASP A 40 3.01 -1.00 -7.22
CA ASP A 40 3.62 -2.32 -7.18
C ASP A 40 3.66 -2.88 -5.74
N ALA A 41 4.00 -2.04 -4.75
CA ALA A 41 3.96 -2.41 -3.34
C ALA A 41 2.55 -2.84 -2.90
N LEU A 42 1.53 -2.02 -3.21
CA LEU A 42 0.14 -2.35 -2.88
C LEU A 42 -0.34 -3.64 -3.54
N ARG A 43 0.10 -3.92 -4.78
CA ARG A 43 -0.21 -5.18 -5.46
C ARG A 43 0.39 -6.36 -4.70
N SER A 44 1.67 -6.28 -4.33
CA SER A 44 2.33 -7.34 -3.57
C SER A 44 1.70 -7.58 -2.21
N GLU A 45 1.30 -6.54 -1.49
CA GLU A 45 0.57 -6.67 -0.22
C GLU A 45 -0.79 -7.38 -0.43
N LEU A 46 -1.52 -7.00 -1.47
CA LEU A 46 -2.80 -7.65 -1.80
C LEU A 46 -2.63 -9.13 -2.20
N GLU A 47 -1.60 -9.46 -2.98
CA GLU A 47 -1.24 -10.83 -3.35
C GLU A 47 -0.87 -11.68 -2.12
N GLN A 48 -0.18 -11.11 -1.13
CA GLN A 48 0.17 -11.79 0.12
C GLN A 48 -1.06 -11.99 1.02
N SER A 49 -1.98 -11.02 1.03
CA SER A 49 -3.20 -11.08 1.85
C SER A 49 -4.25 -12.07 1.33
N ASP A 50 -4.23 -12.37 0.03
CA ASP A 50 -5.15 -13.33 -0.62
C ASP A 50 -4.36 -14.30 -1.53
N PRO A 51 -3.92 -15.45 -0.98
CA PRO A 51 -3.15 -16.46 -1.73
C PRO A 51 -3.88 -16.97 -2.97
N SER A 52 -5.21 -16.86 -2.99
CA SER A 52 -6.05 -17.26 -4.13
C SER A 52 -5.80 -16.40 -5.38
N ARG A 53 -5.24 -15.19 -5.22
CA ARG A 53 -4.92 -14.26 -6.31
C ARG A 53 -3.57 -14.55 -6.98
N SER A 54 -2.66 -15.21 -6.28
CA SER A 54 -1.34 -15.59 -6.81
C SER A 54 -1.38 -16.79 -7.77
N ALA A 55 -2.51 -17.52 -7.82
CA ALA A 55 -2.63 -18.77 -8.58
C ALA A 55 -3.30 -18.63 -9.96
N GLY A 56 -3.54 -17.39 -10.41
CA GLY A 56 -4.21 -17.05 -11.68
C GLY A 56 -3.25 -16.75 -12.83
#